data_AF-A0A919M6Z9-F1
#
_entry.id   AF-A0A919M6Z9-F1
#
_cell.length_a   1.000
_cell.length_b   1.000
_cell.length_c   1.000
_cell.angle_alpha   90.00
_cell.angle_beta   90.00
_cell.angle_gamma   90.00
#
_symmetry.space_group_name_H-M   'P 1'
#
loop_
_entity.id
_entity.type
_entity.pdbx_description
1 polymer ?
#
loop_
_entity_poly.entity_id
_entity_poly.type
_entity_poly.pdbx_seq_one_letter_code
_entity_poly.pdbx_strand_id
1 'polypeptide(L)' 'MAGAGRWSAAGAEHDGEAARTGFEMTLTVSGTQEYVVAEALDAKGAVLGSSSAIPVRV' A
#
# COMPACT_ATOMS: atom_id res chain seq x y z
N MET A 1 33.25 -21.24 6.04
CA MET A 1 32.27 -20.41 6.77
C MET A 1 31.43 -19.65 5.76
N ALA A 2 30.13 -19.92 5.71
CA ALA A 2 29.09 -18.97 5.29
C ALA A 2 27.76 -19.62 5.71
N GLY A 3 27.29 -19.29 6.92
CA GLY A 3 25.98 -19.69 7.38
C GLY A 3 24.94 -18.89 6.60
N ALA A 4 24.20 -19.55 5.72
CA ALA A 4 22.95 -19.01 5.23
C ALA A 4 21.99 -19.00 6.42
N GLY A 5 21.82 -17.84 7.06
CA GLY A 5 20.79 -17.65 8.08
C GLY A 5 19.45 -18.01 7.46
N ARG A 6 18.80 -19.07 7.97
CA ARG A 6 17.44 -19.37 7.58
C ARG A 6 16.56 -18.29 8.18
N TRP A 7 16.00 -17.45 7.32
CA TRP A 7 14.85 -16.65 7.67
C TRP A 7 13.71 -17.61 8.05
N SER A 8 13.32 -17.61 9.32
CA SER A 8 12.03 -18.17 9.74
C SER A 8 11.09 -17.00 9.94
N ALA A 9 10.16 -16.80 9.00
CA ALA A 9 9.01 -15.95 9.24
C ALA A 9 8.19 -16.59 10.36
N ALA A 10 8.40 -16.15 11.60
CA ALA A 10 7.44 -16.37 12.66
C ALA A 10 6.25 -15.45 12.37
N GLY A 11 5.37 -15.89 11.48
CA GLY A 11 4.13 -15.19 11.15
C GLY A 11 3.18 -15.33 12.32
N ALA A 12 3.24 -14.40 13.28
CA ALA A 12 2.04 -14.04 14.01
C ALA A 12 1.09 -13.46 12.95
N GLU A 13 -0.05 -14.10 12.78
CA GLU A 13 -1.12 -13.61 11.92
C GLU A 13 -1.48 -12.22 12.46
N HIS A 14 -1.18 -11.17 11.68
CA HIS A 14 -1.45 -9.80 12.08
C HIS A 14 -2.94 -9.53 11.78
N ASP A 15 -3.81 -10.20 12.52
CA ASP A 15 -5.27 -10.18 12.33
C ASP A 15 -5.91 -8.90 12.88
N GLY A 16 -5.08 -7.92 13.25
CA GLY A 16 -5.49 -6.62 13.79
C GLY A 16 -5.87 -5.60 12.73
N GLU A 17 -6.02 -5.99 11.45
CA GLU A 17 -6.62 -5.08 10.48
C GLU A 17 -8.09 -4.89 10.84
N ALA A 18 -8.39 -3.72 11.43
CA ALA A 18 -9.74 -3.28 11.68
C ALA A 18 -10.58 -3.41 10.41
N ALA A 19 -11.89 -3.67 10.58
CA ALA A 19 -12.82 -3.76 9.45
C ALA A 19 -12.62 -2.58 8.50
N ARG A 20 -12.23 -2.88 7.25
CA ARG A 20 -11.89 -1.85 6.26
C ARG A 20 -13.15 -1.04 5.95
N THR A 21 -13.20 0.20 6.41
CA THR A 21 -14.27 1.17 6.08
C THR A 21 -13.92 2.01 4.84
N GLY A 22 -12.83 1.67 4.14
CA GLY A 22 -12.29 2.42 3.02
C GLY A 22 -12.80 1.96 1.65
N PHE A 23 -12.50 2.76 0.63
CA PHE A 23 -12.70 2.39 -0.78
C PHE A 23 -11.52 1.53 -1.23
N GLU A 24 -11.79 0.32 -1.73
CA GLU A 24 -10.78 -0.48 -2.42
C GLU A 24 -10.79 -0.12 -3.90
N MET A 25 -9.61 0.18 -4.45
CA MET A 25 -9.42 0.45 -5.88
C MET A 25 -8.28 -0.42 -6.40
N THR A 26 -8.56 -1.21 -7.43
CA THR A 26 -7.51 -1.87 -8.21
C THR A 26 -7.10 -0.93 -9.34
N LEU A 27 -5.85 -0.47 -9.32
CA LEU A 27 -5.27 0.31 -10.40
C LEU A 27 -4.25 -0.54 -11.17
N THR A 28 -4.52 -0.80 -12.44
CA THR A 28 -3.52 -1.41 -13.34
C THR A 28 -2.78 -0.30 -14.07
N VAL A 29 -1.49 -0.16 -13.79
CA VAL A 29 -0.61 0.78 -14.49
C VAL A 29 0.37 -0.02 -15.34
N SER A 30 0.50 0.35 -16.61
CA SER A 30 1.47 -0.24 -17.52
C SER A 30 2.83 0.45 -17.41
N GLY A 31 3.92 -0.31 -17.41
CA GLY A 31 5.30 0.22 -17.37
C GLY A 31 5.90 0.25 -15.96
N THR A 32 7.07 0.87 -15.82
CA THR A 32 7.74 1.02 -14.51
C THR A 32 7.08 2.14 -13.73
N GLN A 33 6.41 1.78 -12.63
CA GLN A 33 5.71 2.71 -11.78
C GLN A 33 6.60 3.15 -10.61
N GLU A 34 6.87 4.45 -10.49
CA GLU A 34 7.73 4.96 -9.43
C GLU A 34 6.94 5.22 -8.14
N TYR A 35 5.75 5.85 -8.23
CA TYR A 35 4.90 6.17 -7.06
C TYR A 35 3.41 6.25 -7.43
N VAL A 36 2.53 5.96 -6.46
CA VAL A 36 1.08 6.26 -6.50
C VAL A 36 0.73 7.19 -5.36
N VAL A 37 -0.08 8.22 -5.67
CA VAL A 37 -0.73 9.06 -4.68
C VAL A 37 -2.23 9.09 -5.00
N ALA A 38 -3.06 8.93 -3.98
CA ALA A 38 -4.50 9.08 -4.07
C ALA A 38 -4.94 10.32 -3.28
N GLU A 39 -5.77 11.17 -3.88
CA GLU A 39 -6.33 12.36 -3.23
C GLU A 39 -7.81 12.14 -2.94
N ALA A 40 -8.23 12.48 -1.72
CA ALA A 40 -9.64 12.54 -1.36
C ALA A 40 -10.18 13.92 -1.73
N LEU A 41 -11.27 13.97 -2.50
CA LEU A 41 -11.90 15.22 -2.93
C LEU A 41 -13.28 15.37 -2.28
N ASP A 42 -13.70 16.61 -2.03
CA ASP A 42 -15.10 16.93 -1.73
C ASP A 42 -15.97 16.91 -2.98
N ALA A 43 -17.28 17.12 -2.82
CA ALA A 43 -18.24 17.11 -3.94
C ALA A 43 -18.03 18.22 -4.98
N LYS A 44 -17.19 19.23 -4.68
CA LYS A 44 -16.82 20.33 -5.58
C LYS A 44 -15.42 20.15 -6.18
N GLY A 45 -14.73 19.06 -5.85
CA GLY A 45 -13.38 18.75 -6.31
C GLY A 45 -12.26 19.36 -5.46
N ALA A 46 -12.54 19.88 -4.27
CA ALA A 46 -11.51 20.40 -3.38
C ALA A 46 -10.82 19.26 -2.62
N VAL A 47 -9.49 19.32 -2.49
CA VAL A 47 -8.69 18.30 -1.80
C VAL A 47 -8.94 18.35 -0.29
N LEU A 48 -9.30 17.20 0.28
CA LEU A 48 -9.50 16.96 1.71
C LEU A 48 -8.31 16.24 2.35
N GLY A 49 -7.47 15.58 1.54
CA GLY A 49 -6.26 14.92 1.99
C GLY A 49 -5.62 14.08 0.89
N SER A 50 -4.37 13.68 1.10
CA SER A 50 -3.56 12.91 0.15
C SER A 50 -2.98 11.67 0.83
N SER A 51 -2.87 10.57 0.11
CA SER A 51 -2.21 9.37 0.61
C SER A 51 -0.70 9.59 0.73
N SER A 52 -0.05 8.77 1.56
CA SER A 52 1.40 8.63 1.48
C SER A 52 1.79 8.02 0.13
N ALA A 53 2.91 8.46 -0.43
CA ALA A 53 3.48 7.85 -1.62
C ALA A 53 4.03 6.46 -1.26
N ILE A 54 3.44 5.41 -1.83
CA ILE A 54 3.93 4.04 -1.68
C ILE A 54 4.79 3.72 -2.92
N PRO A 55 6.11 3.46 -2.77
CA PRO A 55 6.91 2.99 -3.89
C PRO A 55 6.43 1.60 -4.31
N VAL A 56 5.99 1.48 -5.56
CA VAL A 56 5.58 0.19 -6.12
C VAL A 56 6.84 -0.54 -6.56
N ARG A 57 7.18 -1.63 -5.87
CA ARG A 57 8.23 -2.55 -6.33
C ARG A 57 7.60 -3.59 -7.24
N VAL A 58 7.95 -3.53 -8.53
CA VAL A 58 7.69 -4.60 -9.51
C VAL A 58 8.65 -5.76 -9.32
#